data_AF-A0A1F9TVI4-F1
#
_entry.id   AF-A0A1F9TVI4-F1
#
_cell.length_a   1.000
_cell.length_b   1.000
_cell.length_c   1.000
_cell.angle_alpha   90.00
_cell.angle_beta   90.00
_cell.angle_gamma   90.00
#
_symmetry.space_group_name_H-M   'P 1'
#
loop_
_entity.id
_entity.type
_entity.pdbx_description
1 polymer ?
#
loop_
_entity_poly.entity_id
_entity_poly.type
_entity_poly.pdbx_seq_one_letter_code
_entity_poly.pdbx_strand_id
1 'polypeptide(L)'
;MPRPNLSMIERDKKDVSLHTIRALACALDVSAGTLVDGRAPQDALKVAKALSRDAMEKIARSVLFKGELSGPWEQALADNLRIVLGPRLRALNPGYKASRRIGRNSERAWLALSALPPSERDSLIQRVVDHAAIA
;
A
#
# COMPACT_ATOMS: atom_id res chain seq x y z
N MET A 1 19.90 2.69 -20.47
CA MET A 1 20.34 1.50 -19.71
C MET A 1 19.10 0.69 -19.30
N PRO A 2 18.97 -0.57 -19.71
CA PRO A 2 17.83 -1.41 -19.34
C PRO A 2 17.94 -1.78 -17.85
N ARG A 3 16.83 -1.70 -17.11
CA ARG A 3 16.78 -2.12 -15.70
C ARG A 3 16.70 -3.66 -15.67
N PRO A 4 17.59 -4.35 -14.95
CA PRO A 4 17.51 -5.80 -14.83
C PRO A 4 16.24 -6.19 -14.04
N ASN A 5 15.50 -7.16 -14.57
CA ASN A 5 14.29 -7.69 -13.94
C ASN A 5 14.70 -8.58 -12.75
N LEU A 6 14.16 -8.29 -11.56
CA LEU A 6 14.40 -9.05 -10.33
C LEU A 6 14.12 -10.55 -10.48
N SER A 7 13.16 -10.92 -11.33
CA SER A 7 12.82 -12.32 -11.63
C SER A 7 13.92 -13.11 -12.34
N MET A 8 14.90 -12.43 -12.97
CA MET A 8 16.07 -13.09 -13.55
C MET A 8 17.15 -13.37 -12.52
N ILE A 9 17.20 -12.61 -11.43
CA ILE A 9 18.20 -12.76 -10.36
C ILE A 9 17.87 -13.97 -9.48
N GLU A 10 16.59 -14.29 -9.27
CA GLU A 10 16.17 -15.47 -8.48
C GLU A 10 16.29 -16.81 -9.22
N ARG A 11 16.19 -16.80 -10.56
CA ARG A 11 16.19 -18.03 -11.37
C ARG A 11 17.60 -18.50 -11.75
N ASP A 12 18.50 -17.58 -12.03
CA ASP A 12 19.91 -17.88 -12.24
C ASP A 12 20.60 -17.83 -10.88
N LYS A 13 21.17 -18.94 -10.41
CA LYS A 13 22.10 -19.01 -9.26
C LYS A 13 23.39 -18.21 -9.53
N LYS A 14 23.28 -16.95 -9.93
CA LYS A 14 24.38 -16.04 -10.15
C LYS A 14 24.67 -15.37 -8.82
N ASP A 15 25.88 -15.59 -8.33
CA ASP A 15 26.43 -14.86 -7.19
C ASP A 15 26.20 -13.36 -7.41
N VAL A 16 25.37 -12.78 -6.56
CA VAL A 16 25.07 -11.35 -6.60
C VAL A 16 26.39 -10.64 -6.29
N SER A 17 26.97 -9.99 -7.30
CA SER A 17 28.27 -9.35 -7.12
C SER A 17 28.21 -8.28 -6.02
N LEU A 18 29.29 -8.10 -5.26
CA LEU A 18 29.41 -7.02 -4.27
C LEU A 18 29.14 -5.64 -4.89
N HIS A 19 29.41 -5.47 -6.19
CA HIS A 19 29.08 -4.27 -6.93
C HIS A 19 27.57 -4.06 -7.04
N THR A 20 26.80 -5.10 -7.37
CA THR A 20 25.34 -5.05 -7.45
C THR A 20 24.71 -4.73 -6.09
N ILE A 21 25.21 -5.35 -5.02
CA ILE A 21 24.73 -5.08 -3.66
C ILE A 21 25.03 -3.63 -3.26
N ARG A 22 26.24 -3.13 -3.53
CA ARG A 22 26.60 -1.73 -3.24
C ARG A 22 25.78 -0.73 -4.06
N ALA A 23 25.55 -1.01 -5.34
CA ALA A 23 24.74 -0.14 -6.20
C ALA A 23 23.28 -0.09 -5.71
N LEU A 24 22.73 -1.22 -5.29
CA LEU A 24 21.39 -1.29 -4.72
C LEU A 24 21.31 -0.58 -3.37
N ALA A 25 22.31 -0.79 -2.50
CA ALA A 25 22.41 -0.12 -1.21
C ALA A 25 22.46 1.40 -1.36
N CYS A 26 23.26 1.90 -2.30
CA CYS A 26 23.35 3.31 -2.64
C CYS A 26 22.02 3.85 -3.19
N ALA A 27 21.35 3.11 -4.08
CA ALA A 27 20.05 3.51 -4.62
C ALA A 27 18.93 3.56 -3.57
N LEU A 28 19.05 2.76 -2.51
CA LEU A 28 18.11 2.69 -1.39
C LEU A 28 18.53 3.55 -0.19
N ASP A 29 19.64 4.30 -0.30
CA ASP A 29 20.26 5.07 0.78
C ASP A 29 20.45 4.27 2.08
N VAL A 30 20.85 3.01 1.95
CA VAL A 30 21.12 2.09 3.08
C VAL A 30 22.50 1.49 3.01
N SER A 31 22.99 0.95 4.13
CA SER A 31 24.28 0.26 4.15
C SER A 31 24.19 -1.08 3.40
N ALA A 32 25.24 -1.40 2.63
CA ALA A 32 25.32 -2.68 1.92
C ALA A 32 25.23 -3.88 2.88
N GLY A 33 25.77 -3.74 4.09
CA GLY A 33 25.64 -4.76 5.15
C GLY A 33 24.19 -5.10 5.48
N THR A 34 23.29 -4.11 5.48
CA THR A 34 21.84 -4.34 5.72
C THR A 34 21.23 -5.29 4.70
N LEU A 35 21.62 -5.17 3.42
CA LEU A 35 21.13 -6.03 2.34
C LEU A 35 21.78 -7.43 2.38
N VAL A 36 23.07 -7.52 2.71
CA VAL A 36 23.79 -8.81 2.85
C VAL A 36 23.22 -9.63 4.00
N ASP A 37 22.85 -8.97 5.10
CA ASP A 37 22.29 -9.60 6.30
C ASP A 37 20.81 -10.00 6.13
N GLY A 38 20.22 -9.79 4.95
CA GLY A 38 18.80 -10.04 4.68
C GLY A 38 17.86 -9.18 5.53
N ARG A 39 18.36 -8.08 6.10
CA ARG A 39 17.56 -7.17 6.91
C ARG A 39 16.82 -6.19 6.01
N ALA A 40 15.53 -6.05 6.21
CA ALA A 40 14.78 -5.00 5.53
C ALA A 40 15.38 -3.63 5.90
N PRO A 41 15.55 -2.71 4.92
CA PRO A 41 16.00 -1.36 5.20
C PRO A 41 15.03 -0.71 6.19
N GLN A 42 15.48 -0.55 7.44
CA GLN A 42 14.61 -0.16 8.56
C GLN A 42 13.97 1.21 8.30
N ASP A 43 14.63 2.08 7.55
CA ASP A 43 14.12 3.41 7.22
C ASP A 43 13.01 3.38 6.17
N ALA A 44 12.91 2.34 5.34
CA ALA A 44 11.73 2.14 4.46
C ALA A 44 10.48 1.73 5.26
N LEU A 45 10.66 1.10 6.43
CA LEU A 45 9.57 0.73 7.35
C LEU A 45 9.22 1.84 8.35
N LYS A 46 10.17 2.74 8.68
CA LYS A 46 9.92 3.89 9.58
C LYS A 46 9.04 4.98 8.97
N VAL A 47 8.80 4.97 7.66
CA VAL A 47 7.91 5.96 7.00
C VAL A 47 6.43 5.58 7.12
N ALA A 48 6.09 4.39 7.63
CA ALA A 48 4.74 4.12 8.12
C ALA A 48 4.55 4.85 9.45
N LYS A 49 4.38 6.18 9.38
CA LYS A 49 3.86 6.99 10.47
C LYS A 49 2.56 6.30 10.91
N ALA A 50 2.59 5.67 12.08
CA ALA A 50 1.46 4.90 12.57
C ALA A 50 0.19 5.74 12.41
N LEU A 51 -0.79 5.19 11.70
CA LEU A 51 -2.01 5.91 11.40
C LEU A 51 -2.71 6.24 12.72
N SER A 52 -2.82 7.53 13.03
CA SER A 52 -3.59 7.93 14.21
C SER A 52 -5.05 7.51 14.02
N ARG A 53 -5.73 7.24 15.14
CA ARG A 53 -7.15 6.91 15.15
C ARG A 53 -7.96 7.92 14.31
N ASP A 54 -7.78 9.21 14.58
CA ASP A 54 -8.47 10.28 13.86
C ASP A 54 -8.20 10.27 12.35
N ALA A 55 -6.98 9.97 11.92
CA ALA A 55 -6.65 9.85 10.50
C ALA A 55 -7.38 8.67 9.85
N MET A 56 -7.45 7.52 10.54
CA MET A 56 -8.22 6.37 10.05
C MET A 56 -9.72 6.66 9.94
N GLU A 57 -10.32 7.35 10.92
CA GLU A 57 -11.74 7.75 10.85
C GLU A 57 -11.98 8.75 9.71
N LYS A 58 -11.08 9.72 9.50
CA LYS A 58 -11.18 10.67 8.37
C LYS A 58 -11.10 9.97 7.02
N ILE A 59 -10.14 9.04 6.85
CA ILE A 59 -10.01 8.24 5.63
C ILE A 59 -11.24 7.38 5.40
N ALA A 60 -11.74 6.69 6.44
CA ALA A 60 -12.92 5.84 6.31
C ALA A 60 -14.15 6.63 5.87
N ARG A 61 -14.35 7.84 6.42
CA ARG A 61 -15.42 8.76 5.99
C ARG A 61 -15.21 9.26 4.57
N SER A 62 -13.98 9.61 4.19
CA SER A 62 -13.70 10.11 2.85
C SER A 62 -13.99 9.06 1.78
N VAL A 63 -13.73 7.77 2.06
CA VAL A 63 -14.05 6.65 1.15
C VAL A 63 -15.53 6.65 0.76
N LEU A 64 -16.42 6.86 1.73
CA LEU A 64 -17.88 6.84 1.53
C LEU A 64 -18.41 8.14 0.91
N PHE A 65 -18.05 9.29 1.49
CA PHE A 65 -18.59 10.59 1.12
C PHE A 65 -17.86 11.27 -0.03
N LYS A 66 -16.84 10.62 -0.61
CA LYS A 66 -15.95 11.20 -1.63
C LYS A 66 -15.28 12.52 -1.20
N GLY A 67 -15.04 12.70 0.10
CA GLY A 67 -14.29 13.85 0.59
C GLY A 67 -12.86 13.87 0.09
N GLU A 68 -12.34 15.06 -0.18
CA GLU A 68 -10.91 15.29 -0.39
C GLU A 68 -10.20 15.38 0.96
N LEU A 69 -9.08 14.66 1.09
CA LEU A 69 -8.20 14.69 2.24
C LEU A 69 -7.05 15.65 1.96
N SER A 70 -6.62 16.40 2.97
CA SER A 70 -5.54 17.38 2.83
C SER A 70 -4.18 16.73 2.55
N GLY A 71 -3.97 15.49 2.97
CA GLY A 71 -2.73 14.75 2.74
C GLY A 71 -2.75 13.99 1.40
N PRO A 72 -1.76 14.18 0.51
CA PRO A 72 -1.69 13.43 -0.75
C PRO A 72 -1.57 11.91 -0.52
N TRP A 73 -0.89 11.53 0.56
CA TRP A 73 -0.79 10.13 0.97
C TRP A 73 -2.12 9.55 1.48
N GLU A 74 -2.85 10.29 2.32
CA GLU A 74 -4.16 9.86 2.84
C GLU A 74 -5.19 9.74 1.71
N GLN A 75 -5.14 10.66 0.74
CA GLN A 75 -5.97 10.63 -0.45
C GLN A 75 -5.70 9.40 -1.31
N ALA A 76 -4.42 9.08 -1.57
CA ALA A 76 -4.03 7.88 -2.31
C ALA A 76 -4.51 6.60 -1.61
N LEU A 77 -4.46 6.58 -0.28
CA LEU A 77 -4.94 5.45 0.54
C LEU A 77 -6.47 5.30 0.43
N ALA A 78 -7.21 6.40 0.51
CA ALA A 78 -8.65 6.41 0.31
C ALA A 78 -9.04 5.93 -1.10
N ASP A 79 -8.32 6.37 -2.14
CA ASP A 79 -8.58 5.93 -3.52
C ASP A 79 -8.30 4.45 -3.72
N ASN A 80 -7.21 3.93 -3.15
CA ASN A 80 -6.92 2.49 -3.16
C ASN A 80 -8.01 1.69 -2.44
N LEU A 81 -8.51 2.17 -1.29
CA LEU A 81 -9.62 1.55 -0.57
C LEU A 81 -10.93 1.57 -1.39
N ARG A 82 -11.24 2.67 -2.09
CA ARG A 82 -12.43 2.74 -2.98
C ARG A 82 -12.37 1.73 -4.12
N ILE A 83 -11.17 1.44 -4.64
CA ILE A 83 -10.97 0.46 -5.70
C ILE A 83 -11.14 -0.96 -5.16
N VAL A 84 -10.50 -1.28 -4.03
CA VAL A 84 -10.52 -2.63 -3.44
C VAL A 84 -11.87 -2.98 -2.84
N LEU A 85 -12.44 -2.08 -2.04
CA LEU A 85 -13.71 -2.30 -1.33
C LEU A 85 -14.93 -1.95 -2.19
N GLY A 86 -14.73 -1.43 -3.40
CA GLY A 86 -15.81 -0.99 -4.29
C GLY A 86 -16.96 -2.01 -4.47
N PRO A 87 -16.67 -3.29 -4.80
CA PRO A 87 -17.71 -4.31 -4.92
C PRO A 87 -18.46 -4.57 -3.60
N ARG A 88 -17.73 -4.62 -2.48
CA ARG A 88 -18.30 -4.86 -1.15
C ARG A 88 -19.17 -3.70 -0.66
N LEU A 89 -18.73 -2.46 -0.92
CA LEU A 89 -19.49 -1.25 -0.59
C LEU A 89 -20.76 -1.12 -1.43
N ARG A 90 -20.74 -1.54 -2.70
CA ARG A 90 -21.95 -1.58 -3.53
C ARG A 90 -22.96 -2.61 -3.03
N ALA A 91 -22.50 -3.73 -2.49
CA ALA A 91 -23.37 -4.76 -1.90
C ALA A 91 -24.04 -4.27 -0.61
N LEU A 92 -23.33 -3.48 0.20
CA LEU A 92 -23.85 -2.93 1.46
C LEU A 92 -24.72 -1.68 1.24
N ASN A 93 -24.35 -0.82 0.29
CA ASN A 93 -25.06 0.41 -0.03
C ASN A 93 -25.34 0.48 -1.55
N PRO A 94 -26.58 0.22 -2.01
CA PRO A 94 -26.94 0.26 -3.43
C PRO A 94 -26.72 1.62 -4.11
N GLY A 95 -26.67 2.70 -3.33
CA GLY A 95 -26.36 4.05 -3.79
C GLY A 95 -24.86 4.28 -4.04
N TYR A 96 -23.99 3.36 -3.59
CA TYR A 96 -22.54 3.50 -3.73
C TYR A 96 -22.09 3.29 -5.17
N LYS A 97 -21.72 4.39 -5.82
CA LYS A 97 -21.13 4.40 -7.16
C LYS A 97 -19.67 3.95 -7.12
N ALA A 98 -19.45 2.64 -7.04
CA ALA A 98 -18.11 2.07 -7.08
C ALA A 98 -17.39 2.41 -8.39
N SER A 99 -16.08 2.59 -8.30
CA SER A 99 -15.22 2.85 -9.46
C SER A 99 -15.34 1.72 -10.49
N ARG A 100 -15.51 2.07 -11.77
CA ARG A 100 -15.59 1.09 -12.87
C ARG A 100 -14.26 0.41 -13.19
N ARG A 101 -13.16 0.80 -12.55
CA ARG A 101 -11.80 0.29 -12.82
C ARG A 101 -11.50 -0.97 -12.01
N ILE A 102 -12.23 -2.05 -12.27
CA ILE A 102 -12.05 -3.36 -11.65
C ILE A 102 -11.16 -4.17 -12.60
N GLY A 103 -9.86 -4.26 -12.33
CA GLY A 103 -8.87 -4.90 -13.22
C GLY A 103 -7.48 -4.82 -12.59
N ARG A 104 -6.39 -4.77 -13.38
CA ARG A 104 -5.00 -4.65 -12.86
C ARG A 104 -4.76 -3.54 -11.82
N ASN A 105 -5.64 -2.56 -11.74
CA ASN A 105 -5.62 -1.51 -10.73
C ASN A 105 -6.05 -1.97 -9.33
N SER A 106 -6.91 -2.99 -9.20
CA SER A 106 -7.28 -3.55 -7.88
C SER A 106 -6.14 -4.35 -7.27
N GLU A 107 -5.39 -5.11 -8.08
CA GLU A 107 -4.17 -5.80 -7.63
C GLU A 107 -3.12 -4.81 -7.14
N ARG A 108 -2.87 -3.74 -7.91
CA ARG A 108 -1.95 -2.67 -7.50
C ARG A 108 -2.42 -1.94 -6.24
N ALA A 109 -3.70 -1.63 -6.14
CA ALA A 109 -4.27 -1.01 -4.95
C ALA A 109 -4.17 -1.93 -3.72
N TRP A 110 -4.38 -3.24 -3.90
CA TRP A 110 -4.20 -4.23 -2.84
C TRP A 110 -2.74 -4.35 -2.42
N LEU A 111 -1.80 -4.36 -3.36
CA LEU A 111 -0.37 -4.34 -3.06
C LEU A 111 0.03 -3.09 -2.28
N ALA A 112 -0.48 -1.91 -2.67
CA ALA A 112 -0.24 -0.67 -1.95
C ALA A 112 -0.81 -0.70 -0.52
N LEU A 113 -1.99 -1.29 -0.32
CA LEU A 113 -2.57 -1.49 1.01
C LEU A 113 -1.85 -2.56 1.83
N SER A 114 -1.29 -3.58 1.18
CA SER A 114 -0.52 -4.65 1.85
C SER A 114 0.83 -4.17 2.37
N ALA A 115 1.29 -3.00 1.94
CA ALA A 115 2.47 -2.35 2.50
C ALA A 115 2.23 -1.75 3.90
N LEU A 116 0.96 -1.59 4.32
CA LEU A 116 0.59 -1.16 5.67
C LEU A 116 0.72 -2.33 6.67
N PRO A 117 0.99 -2.04 7.95
CA PRO A 117 0.89 -3.04 9.01
C PRO A 117 -0.47 -3.74 8.99
N PRO A 118 -0.54 -5.08 9.19
CA PRO A 118 -1.79 -5.84 9.13
C PRO A 118 -2.87 -5.28 10.07
N SER A 119 -2.48 -4.85 11.27
CA SER A 119 -3.37 -4.26 12.26
C SER A 119 -4.04 -2.97 11.78
N GLU A 120 -3.30 -2.10 11.09
CA GLU A 120 -3.82 -0.83 10.56
C GLU A 120 -4.72 -1.06 9.35
N ARG A 121 -4.31 -1.97 8.45
CA ARG A 121 -5.10 -2.35 7.28
C ARG A 121 -6.44 -2.94 7.68
N ASP A 122 -6.45 -3.90 8.60
CA ASP A 122 -7.66 -4.61 9.01
C ASP A 122 -8.59 -3.67 9.79
N SER A 123 -8.03 -2.80 10.64
CA SER A 123 -8.78 -1.73 11.34
C SER A 123 -9.43 -0.74 10.35
N LEU A 124 -8.71 -0.31 9.31
CA LEU A 124 -9.24 0.58 8.27
C LEU A 124 -10.37 -0.08 7.48
N ILE A 125 -10.20 -1.34 7.07
CA ILE A 125 -11.24 -2.09 6.35
C ILE A 125 -12.48 -2.22 7.22
N GLN A 126 -12.32 -2.56 8.50
CA GLN A 126 -13.43 -2.70 9.42
C GLN A 126 -14.21 -1.40 9.59
N ARG A 127 -13.52 -0.28 9.83
CA ARG A 127 -14.14 1.05 9.97
C ARG A 127 -14.91 1.48 8.72
N VAL A 128 -14.38 1.21 7.54
CA VAL A 128 -15.05 1.51 6.26
C VAL A 128 -16.34 0.70 6.13
N VAL A 129 -16.31 -0.58 6.48
CA VAL A 129 -17.50 -1.46 6.44
C VAL A 129 -18.53 -1.03 7.48
N ASP A 130 -18.11 -0.72 8.70
CA ASP A 130 -19.00 -0.27 9.78
C ASP A 130 -19.72 1.04 9.40
N HIS A 131 -18.98 2.02 8.84
CA HIS A 131 -19.59 3.24 8.35
C HIS A 131 -20.51 3.02 7.13
N ALA A 132 -20.22 2.04 6.28
CA ALA A 132 -21.08 1.69 5.15
C ALA A 132 -22.37 0.99 5.56
N ALA A 133 -22.39 0.31 6.71
CA ALA A 133 -23.58 -0.33 7.26
C ALA A 133 -24.52 0.66 7.96
N ILE A 134 -23.98 1.81 8.41
CA ILE A 134 -24.73 2.85 9.13
C ILE A 134 -25.29 3.93 8.17
N ALA A 135 -24.75 4.03 6.95
CA ALA A 135 -25.06 5.07 5.96
C ALA A 135 -25.97 4.58 4.82
#